data_AF-A0A1G7LV04-F1
#
_entry.id   AF-A0A1G7LV04-F1
#
_cell.length_a   1.000
_cell.length_b   1.000
_cell.length_c   1.000
_cell.angle_alpha   90.00
_cell.angle_beta   90.00
_cell.angle_gamma   90.00
#
_symmetry.space_group_name_H-M   'P 1'
#
loop_
_entity.id
_entity.type
_entity.pdbx_description
1 polymer ?
#
loop_
_entity_poly.entity_id
_entity_poly.type
_entity_poly.pdbx_seq_one_letter_code
_entity_poly.pdbx_strand_id
1 'polypeptide(L)'
;MFGVVERRLPTEDDGAAGRLLVASWALFAGLTVLFGAATVSGRTVPIRLQAIAYLALMLGVSLPHGGFEHVANLRGRGESVRARYLLAYLLLIGASLAVFVLAPVAGLALAVAITCLKGGFGGLHVLESTTGGDHLRSRPQRVLGALVRGGAVMVVPMVSHPGVFYMVSDYMVSLFEPGAMAGAIWVFESPARDVLWGVYLLALLAHLGWGYLRADGPGSWLPEAGETLLLVAFFAVVPPILAVGVYFPCWYATRQTARLSADGRSLRAVLARVARGAVAPWLGALVLLAGLAVALPSAPTTPTGWVALYSVFVAVIAVPHVLVGSWLDRQRGIWTT
;
A
#
# COMPACT_ATOMS: atom_id res chain seq x y z
N MET A 1 2.92 -9.24 32.45
CA MET A 1 1.69 -10.05 32.34
C MET A 1 0.92 -9.52 31.15
N PHE A 2 1.25 -10.00 29.95
CA PHE A 2 0.58 -9.58 28.72
C PHE A 2 -0.78 -10.27 28.68
N GLY A 3 -1.85 -9.47 28.59
CA GLY A 3 -3.22 -9.98 28.55
C GLY A 3 -3.38 -10.96 27.39
N VAL A 4 -4.12 -12.03 27.65
CA VAL A 4 -4.58 -12.95 26.62
C VAL A 4 -5.43 -12.11 25.65
N VAL A 5 -4.90 -11.82 24.46
CA VAL A 5 -5.68 -11.21 23.39
C VAL A 5 -6.79 -12.21 23.07
N GLU A 6 -8.03 -11.85 23.39
CA GLU A 6 -9.16 -12.73 23.12
C GLU A 6 -9.25 -12.94 21.61
N ARG A 7 -9.18 -14.20 21.20
CA ARG A 7 -9.08 -14.63 19.78
C ARG A 7 -10.43 -14.44 19.08
N ARG A 8 -10.82 -13.20 18.81
CA ARG A 8 -12.09 -12.85 18.16
C ARG A 8 -11.89 -11.72 17.14
N LEU A 9 -12.91 -11.51 16.30
CA LEU A 9 -12.95 -10.38 15.37
C LEU A 9 -12.88 -9.06 16.16
N PRO A 10 -11.99 -8.12 15.80
CA PRO A 10 -12.00 -6.77 16.33
C PRO A 10 -13.40 -6.16 16.37
N THR A 11 -13.75 -5.58 17.51
CA THR A 11 -15.01 -4.89 17.76
C THR A 11 -14.77 -3.41 18.05
N GLU A 12 -15.81 -2.58 17.99
CA GLU A 12 -15.69 -1.16 18.36
C GLU A 12 -15.34 -0.96 19.84
N ASP A 13 -15.57 -1.98 20.66
CA ASP A 13 -15.29 -2.01 22.09
C ASP A 13 -13.80 -2.17 22.40
N ASP A 14 -12.97 -2.58 21.41
CA ASP A 14 -11.51 -2.67 21.52
C ASP A 14 -10.80 -1.30 21.43
N GLY A 15 -11.50 -0.24 21.86
CA GLY A 15 -10.99 1.11 21.91
C GLY A 15 -10.74 1.72 20.53
N ALA A 16 -9.71 2.58 20.45
CA ALA A 16 -9.42 3.33 19.23
C ALA A 16 -8.95 2.43 18.07
N ALA A 17 -8.22 1.35 18.38
CA ALA A 17 -7.73 0.42 17.37
C ALA A 17 -8.89 -0.36 16.73
N GLY A 18 -9.78 -0.94 17.54
CA GLY A 18 -10.96 -1.66 17.07
C GLY A 18 -11.86 -0.85 16.15
N ARG A 19 -12.24 0.38 16.58
CA ARG A 19 -13.05 1.28 15.75
C ARG A 19 -12.43 1.60 14.39
N LEU A 20 -11.12 1.80 14.32
CA LEU A 20 -10.44 2.08 13.05
C LEU A 20 -10.42 0.86 12.13
N LEU A 21 -10.27 -0.35 12.68
CA LEU A 21 -10.34 -1.60 11.91
C LEU A 21 -11.75 -1.84 11.35
N VAL A 22 -12.77 -1.72 12.19
CA VAL A 22 -14.18 -1.90 11.81
C VAL A 22 -14.60 -0.87 10.76
N ALA A 23 -14.26 0.41 10.96
CA ALA A 23 -14.56 1.45 9.98
C ALA A 23 -13.90 1.19 8.62
N SER A 24 -12.65 0.73 8.64
CA SER A 24 -11.93 0.40 7.40
C SER A 24 -12.53 -0.84 6.71
N TRP A 25 -12.95 -1.87 7.45
CA TRP A 25 -13.70 -3.00 6.90
C TRP A 25 -15.03 -2.58 6.29
N ALA A 26 -15.85 -1.82 7.03
CA ALA A 26 -17.16 -1.37 6.58
C ALA A 26 -17.05 -0.53 5.30
N LEU A 27 -16.07 0.37 5.23
CA LEU A 27 -15.81 1.15 4.03
C LEU A 27 -15.46 0.26 2.82
N PHE A 28 -14.53 -0.69 2.99
CA PHE A 28 -14.09 -1.53 1.88
C PHE A 28 -15.18 -2.50 1.43
N ALA A 29 -15.90 -3.12 2.37
CA ALA A 29 -17.04 -3.97 2.04
C ALA A 29 -18.15 -3.16 1.34
N GLY A 30 -18.48 -1.97 1.87
CA GLY A 30 -19.48 -1.09 1.28
C GLY A 30 -19.11 -0.64 -0.13
N LEU A 31 -17.85 -0.24 -0.37
CA LEU A 31 -17.36 0.12 -1.70
C LEU A 31 -17.36 -1.07 -2.65
N THR A 32 -16.94 -2.25 -2.22
CA THR A 32 -16.99 -3.47 -3.05
C THR A 32 -18.43 -3.77 -3.48
N VAL A 33 -19.40 -3.73 -2.56
CA VAL A 33 -20.83 -3.94 -2.88
C VAL A 33 -21.34 -2.86 -3.83
N LEU A 34 -21.05 -1.58 -3.54
CA LEU A 34 -21.48 -0.45 -4.35
C LEU A 34 -20.97 -0.52 -5.79
N PHE A 35 -19.67 -0.75 -5.98
CA PHE A 35 -19.05 -0.85 -7.31
C PHE A 35 -19.41 -2.16 -8.02
N GLY A 36 -19.66 -3.23 -7.27
CA GLY A 36 -20.18 -4.49 -7.81
C GLY A 36 -21.57 -4.28 -8.42
N ALA A 37 -22.47 -3.66 -7.66
CA ALA A 37 -23.81 -3.29 -8.13
C ALA A 37 -23.75 -2.31 -9.32
N ALA A 38 -22.85 -1.30 -9.26
CA ALA A 38 -22.65 -0.37 -10.36
C ALA A 38 -22.23 -1.10 -11.65
N THR A 39 -21.27 -2.02 -11.56
CA THR A 39 -20.78 -2.84 -12.68
C THR A 39 -21.90 -3.66 -13.30
N VAL A 40 -22.69 -4.37 -12.48
CA VAL A 40 -23.86 -5.15 -12.95
C VAL A 40 -24.91 -4.26 -13.63
N SER A 41 -25.08 -3.03 -13.16
CA SER A 41 -26.00 -2.05 -13.75
C SER A 41 -25.43 -1.29 -14.96
N GLY A 42 -24.22 -1.61 -15.42
CA GLY A 42 -23.55 -0.92 -16.54
C GLY A 42 -23.13 0.52 -16.24
N ARG A 43 -23.07 0.92 -14.97
CA ARG A 43 -22.67 2.27 -14.53
C ARG A 43 -21.18 2.29 -14.25
N THR A 44 -20.50 3.30 -14.78
CA THR A 44 -19.06 3.50 -14.57
C THR A 44 -18.78 4.90 -14.05
N VAL A 45 -17.73 5.02 -13.23
CA VAL A 45 -17.26 6.33 -12.76
C VAL A 45 -16.28 6.89 -13.79
N PRO A 46 -16.49 8.12 -14.29
CA PRO A 46 -15.56 8.74 -15.24
C PRO A 46 -14.11 8.75 -14.73
N ILE A 47 -13.16 8.41 -15.60
CA ILE A 47 -11.73 8.29 -15.24
C ILE A 47 -11.17 9.58 -14.62
N ARG A 48 -11.67 10.74 -15.06
CA ARG A 48 -11.33 12.05 -14.51
C ARG A 48 -11.70 12.17 -13.04
N LEU A 49 -12.88 11.69 -12.64
CA LEU A 49 -13.31 11.71 -11.24
C LEU A 49 -12.52 10.72 -10.39
N GLN A 50 -12.19 9.55 -10.94
CA GLN A 50 -11.30 8.60 -10.26
C GLN A 50 -9.92 9.22 -10.00
N ALA A 51 -9.34 9.90 -11.00
CA ALA A 51 -8.06 10.57 -10.89
C ALA A 51 -8.07 11.71 -9.86
N ILE A 52 -9.13 12.53 -9.83
CA ILE A 52 -9.29 13.59 -8.82
C ILE A 52 -9.39 12.98 -7.43
N ALA A 53 -10.21 11.94 -7.25
CA ALA A 53 -10.37 11.26 -5.96
C ALA A 53 -9.05 10.63 -5.49
N TYR A 54 -8.32 9.97 -6.40
CA TYR A 54 -6.98 9.45 -6.14
C TYR A 54 -6.04 10.55 -5.65
N LEU A 55 -5.88 11.63 -6.42
CA LEU A 55 -4.96 12.71 -6.07
C LEU A 55 -5.34 13.37 -4.74
N ALA A 56 -6.62 13.64 -4.51
CA ALA A 56 -7.10 14.26 -3.28
C ALA A 56 -6.81 13.40 -2.04
N LEU A 57 -7.16 12.11 -2.09
CA LEU A 57 -6.94 11.21 -0.95
C LEU A 57 -5.45 10.91 -0.73
N MET A 58 -4.71 10.71 -1.81
CA MET A 58 -3.29 10.39 -1.72
C MET A 58 -2.47 11.59 -1.24
N LEU A 59 -2.70 12.80 -1.78
CA LEU A 59 -2.00 14.02 -1.34
C LEU A 59 -2.45 14.49 0.05
N GLY A 60 -3.74 14.34 0.37
CA GLY A 60 -4.33 14.85 1.61
C GLY A 60 -4.20 13.94 2.82
N VAL A 61 -4.04 12.62 2.62
CA VAL A 61 -4.00 11.64 3.71
C VAL A 61 -2.78 10.74 3.61
N SER A 62 -2.57 10.07 2.47
CA SER A 62 -1.47 9.10 2.35
C SER A 62 -0.09 9.75 2.47
N LEU A 63 0.14 10.86 1.76
CA LEU A 63 1.42 11.54 1.76
C LEU A 63 1.79 12.14 3.13
N PRO A 64 0.88 12.85 3.85
CA PRO A 64 1.13 13.25 5.23
C PRO A 64 1.43 12.05 6.14
N HIS A 65 0.68 10.96 6.01
CA HIS A 65 0.88 9.77 6.83
C HIS A 65 2.27 9.15 6.61
N GLY A 66 2.69 8.98 5.36
CA GLY A 66 4.05 8.50 5.03
C GLY A 66 5.15 9.43 5.57
N GLY A 67 4.94 10.75 5.48
CA GLY A 67 5.82 11.74 6.09
C GLY A 67 5.94 11.58 7.61
N PHE A 68 4.82 11.33 8.29
CA PHE A 68 4.83 11.02 9.73
C PHE A 68 5.63 9.74 10.04
N GLU A 69 5.49 8.67 9.25
CA GLU A 69 6.26 7.44 9.46
C GLU A 69 7.77 7.69 9.40
N HIS A 70 8.22 8.56 8.49
CA HIS A 70 9.62 8.98 8.39
C HIS A 70 10.10 9.64 9.69
N VAL A 71 9.33 10.60 10.23
CA VAL A 71 9.64 11.28 11.49
C VAL A 71 9.58 10.33 12.68
N ALA A 72 8.60 9.41 12.69
CA ALA A 72 8.43 8.43 13.76
C ALA A 72 9.65 7.52 13.90
N ASN A 73 10.24 7.07 12.78
CA ASN A 73 11.45 6.25 12.81
C ASN A 73 12.64 6.97 13.42
N LEU A 74 12.82 8.25 13.08
CA LEU A 74 13.99 9.05 13.50
C LEU A 74 13.88 9.57 14.93
N ARG A 75 12.68 9.54 15.51
CA ARG A 75 12.40 10.11 16.83
C ARG A 75 13.26 9.43 17.91
N GLY A 76 13.93 10.23 18.73
CA GLY A 76 14.74 9.75 19.84
C GLY A 76 16.05 9.06 19.44
N ARG A 77 16.47 9.17 18.17
CA ARG A 77 17.79 8.70 17.71
C ARG A 77 18.82 9.81 17.73
N GLY A 78 20.10 9.45 17.91
CA GLY A 78 21.23 10.38 17.84
C GLY A 78 21.49 10.91 16.43
N GLU A 79 22.17 12.05 16.34
CA GLU A 79 22.36 12.80 15.09
C GLU A 79 23.06 11.99 13.99
N SER A 80 24.11 11.22 14.33
CA SER A 80 24.81 10.35 13.38
C SER A 80 23.90 9.29 12.74
N VAL A 81 22.94 8.74 13.51
CA VAL A 81 21.96 7.78 12.97
C VAL A 81 20.97 8.48 12.06
N ARG A 82 20.51 9.68 12.44
CA ARG A 82 19.60 10.48 11.60
C ARG A 82 20.27 10.85 10.28
N ALA A 83 21.53 11.31 10.30
CA ALA A 83 22.27 11.67 9.10
C ALA A 83 22.47 10.48 8.16
N ARG A 84 22.90 9.31 8.68
CA ARG A 84 23.05 8.09 7.88
C ARG A 84 21.71 7.60 7.30
N TYR A 85 20.64 7.66 8.09
CA TYR A 85 19.30 7.32 7.65
C TYR A 85 18.85 8.23 6.51
N LEU A 86 18.97 9.55 6.67
CA LEU A 86 18.62 10.53 5.65
C LEU A 86 19.45 10.36 4.38
N LEU A 87 20.76 10.14 4.50
CA LEU A 87 21.64 9.87 3.36
C LEU A 87 21.21 8.60 2.62
N ALA A 88 20.99 7.48 3.32
CA ALA A 88 20.50 6.25 2.71
C ALA A 88 19.14 6.45 2.02
N TYR A 89 18.26 7.24 2.63
CA TYR A 89 16.94 7.57 2.10
C TYR A 89 17.05 8.35 0.78
N LEU A 90 17.89 9.39 0.73
CA LEU A 90 18.15 10.19 -0.48
C LEU A 90 18.85 9.39 -1.57
N LEU A 91 19.83 8.55 -1.22
CA LEU A 91 20.53 7.68 -2.18
C LEU A 91 19.56 6.68 -2.82
N LEU A 92 18.67 6.07 -2.03
CA LEU A 92 17.67 5.14 -2.56
C LEU A 92 16.62 5.83 -3.42
N ILE A 93 16.21 7.05 -3.08
CA ILE A 93 15.36 7.88 -3.95
C ILE A 93 16.07 8.15 -5.28
N GLY A 94 17.31 8.65 -5.22
CA GLY A 94 18.10 8.96 -6.41
C GLY A 94 18.32 7.74 -7.30
N ALA A 95 18.68 6.60 -6.70
CA ALA A 95 18.85 5.34 -7.41
C ALA A 95 17.54 4.86 -8.05
N SER A 96 16.41 4.94 -7.34
CA SER A 96 15.11 4.53 -7.88
C SER A 96 14.67 5.43 -9.03
N LEU A 97 14.88 6.74 -8.93
CA LEU A 97 14.63 7.68 -10.01
C LEU A 97 15.57 7.41 -11.21
N ALA A 98 16.84 7.09 -10.96
CA ALA A 98 17.78 6.72 -12.02
C ALA A 98 17.31 5.46 -12.77
N VAL A 99 16.72 4.47 -12.08
CA VAL A 99 16.11 3.31 -12.76
C VAL A 99 14.96 3.75 -13.68
N PHE A 100 14.10 4.66 -13.23
CA PHE A 100 13.04 5.21 -14.09
C PHE A 100 13.57 5.97 -15.31
N VAL A 101 14.65 6.73 -15.16
CA VAL A 101 15.25 7.50 -16.27
C VAL A 101 15.99 6.60 -17.25
N LEU A 102 16.73 5.59 -16.76
CA LEU A 102 17.60 4.74 -17.57
C LEU A 102 16.89 3.50 -18.15
N ALA A 103 15.87 3.01 -17.44
CA ALA A 103 15.09 1.83 -17.83
C ALA A 103 13.64 1.96 -17.31
N PRO A 104 12.80 2.81 -17.92
CA PRO A 104 11.47 3.16 -17.41
C PRO A 104 10.56 1.96 -17.10
N VAL A 105 10.58 0.92 -17.94
CA VAL A 105 9.81 -0.32 -17.73
C VAL A 105 10.30 -1.08 -16.49
N ALA A 106 11.61 -1.12 -16.26
CA ALA A 106 12.16 -1.68 -15.02
C ALA A 106 11.81 -0.81 -13.79
N GLY A 107 11.77 0.52 -13.96
CA GLY A 107 11.28 1.45 -12.94
C GLY A 107 9.83 1.19 -12.56
N LEU A 108 8.97 0.95 -13.54
CA LEU A 108 7.59 0.52 -13.32
C LEU A 108 7.53 -0.81 -12.55
N ALA A 109 8.32 -1.81 -12.94
CA ALA A 109 8.37 -3.09 -12.24
C ALA A 109 8.82 -2.91 -10.78
N LEU A 110 9.80 -2.05 -10.51
CA LEU A 110 10.21 -1.65 -9.17
C LEU A 110 9.06 -0.98 -8.41
N ALA A 111 8.30 -0.09 -9.03
CA ALA A 111 7.16 0.58 -8.42
C ALA A 111 6.01 -0.38 -8.05
N VAL A 112 5.72 -1.35 -8.91
CA VAL A 112 4.75 -2.41 -8.62
C VAL A 112 5.25 -3.28 -7.46
N ALA A 113 6.51 -3.73 -7.51
CA ALA A 113 7.11 -4.55 -6.47
C ALA A 113 7.12 -3.84 -5.10
N ILE A 114 7.55 -2.58 -5.05
CA ILE A 114 7.62 -1.84 -3.79
C ILE A 114 6.23 -1.57 -3.21
N THR A 115 5.24 -1.34 -4.07
CA THR A 115 3.85 -1.20 -3.62
C THR A 115 3.33 -2.48 -2.99
N CYS A 116 3.55 -3.63 -3.64
CA CYS A 116 3.22 -4.94 -3.07
C CYS A 116 3.89 -5.13 -1.71
N LEU A 117 5.20 -4.87 -1.61
CA LEU A 117 5.93 -5.06 -0.36
C LEU A 117 5.44 -4.11 0.75
N LYS A 118 5.23 -2.83 0.43
CA LYS A 118 4.76 -1.81 1.39
C LYS A 118 3.37 -2.15 1.93
N GLY A 119 2.42 -2.44 1.04
CA GLY A 119 1.05 -2.81 1.42
C GLY A 119 0.98 -4.15 2.15
N GLY A 120 1.71 -5.14 1.63
CA GLY A 120 1.77 -6.51 2.15
C GLY A 120 2.33 -6.61 3.56
N PHE A 121 3.60 -6.19 3.75
CA PHE A 121 4.22 -6.21 5.07
C PHE A 121 3.50 -5.29 6.04
N GLY A 122 2.97 -4.14 5.59
CA GLY A 122 2.23 -3.27 6.48
C GLY A 122 0.91 -3.84 6.95
N GLY A 123 0.19 -4.53 6.08
CA GLY A 123 -1.01 -5.27 6.47
C GLY A 123 -0.70 -6.38 7.47
N LEU A 124 0.43 -7.08 7.31
CA LEU A 124 0.83 -8.15 8.21
C LEU A 124 1.17 -7.63 9.62
N HIS A 125 1.92 -6.52 9.74
CA HIS A 125 2.25 -5.96 11.06
C HIS A 125 1.02 -5.41 11.79
N VAL A 126 0.04 -4.88 11.05
CA VAL A 126 -1.25 -4.49 11.64
C VAL A 126 -1.92 -5.73 12.23
N LEU A 127 -2.00 -6.83 11.47
CA LEU A 127 -2.59 -8.07 11.93
C LEU A 127 -1.91 -8.56 13.22
N GLU A 128 -0.58 -8.66 13.22
CA GLU A 128 0.21 -9.12 14.37
C GLU A 128 0.02 -8.26 15.62
N SER A 129 -0.15 -6.95 15.45
CA SER A 129 -0.29 -6.00 16.57
C SER A 129 -1.73 -5.81 17.06
N THR A 130 -2.73 -6.34 16.34
CA THR A 130 -4.14 -6.10 16.66
C THR A 130 -4.91 -7.39 16.84
N THR A 131 -4.97 -8.21 15.79
CA THR A 131 -5.83 -9.41 15.74
C THR A 131 -5.06 -10.69 16.08
N GLY A 132 -3.72 -10.63 16.05
CA GLY A 132 -2.83 -11.76 16.27
C GLY A 132 -2.50 -12.52 14.99
N GLY A 133 -1.41 -13.29 15.02
CA GLY A 133 -0.89 -14.04 13.87
C GLY A 133 -0.44 -15.46 14.24
N ASP A 134 -1.13 -16.10 15.17
CA ASP A 134 -0.73 -17.37 15.81
C ASP A 134 -0.54 -18.52 14.82
N HIS A 135 -1.28 -18.49 13.71
CA HIS A 135 -1.20 -19.48 12.65
C HIS A 135 -0.01 -19.26 11.70
N LEU A 136 0.57 -18.04 11.70
CA LEU A 136 1.79 -17.68 10.96
C LEU A 136 3.04 -17.94 11.80
N ARG A 137 3.32 -19.24 12.00
CA ARG A 137 4.38 -19.73 12.91
C ARG A 137 5.80 -19.62 12.36
N SER A 138 5.95 -19.44 11.04
CA SER A 138 7.25 -19.45 10.37
C SER A 138 7.47 -18.23 9.46
N ARG A 139 8.74 -17.90 9.19
CA ARG A 139 9.11 -16.81 8.28
C ARG A 139 8.54 -16.98 6.86
N PRO A 140 8.58 -18.18 6.24
CA PRO A 140 7.98 -18.38 4.92
C PRO A 140 6.48 -18.08 4.88
N GLN A 141 5.72 -18.46 5.91
CA GLN A 141 4.28 -18.14 5.99
C GLN A 141 4.04 -16.63 6.05
N ARG A 142 4.85 -15.90 6.83
CA ARG A 142 4.75 -14.44 6.94
C ARG A 142 5.11 -13.73 5.63
N VAL A 143 6.18 -14.17 4.97
CA VAL A 143 6.56 -13.64 3.66
C VAL A 143 5.47 -13.93 2.62
N LEU A 144 4.96 -15.16 2.57
CA LEU A 144 3.87 -15.52 1.66
C LEU A 144 2.62 -14.68 1.92
N GLY A 145 2.22 -14.51 3.18
CA GLY A 145 1.07 -13.69 3.55
C GLY A 145 1.24 -12.21 3.18
N ALA A 146 2.43 -11.64 3.41
CA ALA A 146 2.75 -10.31 2.94
C ALA A 146 2.67 -10.21 1.41
N LEU A 147 3.22 -11.18 0.68
CA LEU A 147 3.18 -11.19 -0.79
C LEU A 147 1.76 -11.37 -1.34
N VAL A 148 0.90 -12.19 -0.71
CA VAL A 148 -0.50 -12.37 -1.13
C VAL A 148 -1.32 -11.10 -0.88
N ARG A 149 -1.16 -10.48 0.29
CA ARG A 149 -1.86 -9.23 0.64
C ARG A 149 -1.40 -8.06 -0.21
N GLY A 150 -0.08 -7.96 -0.45
CA GLY A 150 0.51 -6.97 -1.36
C GLY A 150 0.13 -7.21 -2.81
N GLY A 151 0.18 -8.46 -3.26
CA GLY A 151 -0.22 -8.88 -4.59
C GLY A 151 -1.70 -8.60 -4.86
N ALA A 152 -2.57 -8.64 -3.85
CA ALA A 152 -3.97 -8.22 -4.00
C ALA A 152 -4.09 -6.77 -4.51
N VAL A 153 -3.17 -5.89 -4.10
CA VAL A 153 -3.18 -4.46 -4.46
C VAL A 153 -2.80 -4.21 -5.92
N MET A 154 -1.95 -5.08 -6.51
CA MET A 154 -1.38 -4.83 -7.84
C MET A 154 -1.67 -5.93 -8.86
N VAL A 155 -1.60 -7.20 -8.49
CA VAL A 155 -1.87 -8.32 -9.41
C VAL A 155 -3.36 -8.42 -9.74
N VAL A 156 -4.24 -8.35 -8.73
CA VAL A 156 -5.69 -8.47 -8.94
C VAL A 156 -6.25 -7.38 -9.88
N PRO A 157 -5.95 -6.08 -9.71
CA PRO A 157 -6.44 -5.08 -10.66
C PRO A 157 -5.75 -5.18 -12.02
N MET A 158 -4.51 -5.66 -12.12
CA MET A 158 -3.85 -5.92 -13.40
C MET A 158 -4.58 -7.03 -14.19
N VAL A 159 -5.04 -8.06 -13.50
CA VAL A 159 -5.77 -9.18 -14.12
C VAL A 159 -7.22 -8.80 -14.43
N SER A 160 -7.90 -8.10 -13.51
CA SER A 160 -9.33 -7.80 -13.61
C SER A 160 -9.63 -6.58 -14.47
N HIS A 161 -8.69 -5.62 -14.55
CA HIS A 161 -8.82 -4.35 -15.29
C HIS A 161 -7.57 -4.06 -16.13
N PRO A 162 -7.14 -4.98 -17.02
CA PRO A 162 -5.85 -4.92 -17.69
C PRO A 162 -5.66 -3.65 -18.52
N GLY A 163 -6.72 -3.16 -19.18
CA GLY A 163 -6.64 -1.94 -20.00
C GLY A 163 -6.35 -0.68 -19.18
N VAL A 164 -7.02 -0.49 -18.04
CA VAL A 164 -6.78 0.67 -17.16
C VAL A 164 -5.41 0.56 -16.50
N PHE A 165 -5.02 -0.64 -16.08
CA PHE A 165 -3.70 -0.86 -15.49
C PHE A 165 -2.58 -0.58 -16.50
N TYR A 166 -2.71 -1.06 -17.74
CA TYR A 166 -1.79 -0.76 -18.84
C TYR A 166 -1.74 0.74 -19.14
N MET A 167 -2.89 1.42 -19.24
CA MET A 167 -2.95 2.87 -19.51
C MET A 167 -2.18 3.68 -18.45
N VAL A 168 -2.37 3.41 -17.16
CA VAL A 168 -1.64 4.12 -16.09
C VAL A 168 -0.15 3.79 -16.14
N SER A 169 0.19 2.53 -16.40
CA SER A 169 1.57 2.06 -16.52
C SER A 169 2.30 2.72 -17.69
N ASP A 170 1.63 2.81 -18.85
CA ASP A 170 2.12 3.49 -20.05
C ASP A 170 2.32 4.99 -19.80
N TYR A 171 1.37 5.65 -19.10
CA TYR A 171 1.55 7.03 -18.69
C TYR A 171 2.74 7.22 -17.75
N MET A 172 2.98 6.31 -16.79
CA MET A 172 4.13 6.39 -15.90
C MET A 172 5.46 6.24 -16.66
N VAL A 173 5.53 5.30 -17.59
CA VAL A 173 6.71 5.03 -18.42
C VAL A 173 6.97 6.18 -19.40
N SER A 174 5.91 6.69 -20.04
CA SER A 174 5.98 7.77 -21.03
C SER A 174 6.39 9.13 -20.45
N LEU A 175 6.41 9.30 -19.13
CA LEU A 175 7.04 10.46 -18.49
C LEU A 175 8.55 10.54 -18.79
N PHE A 176 9.19 9.38 -19.01
CA PHE A 176 10.63 9.26 -19.21
C PHE A 176 10.96 8.88 -20.66
N GLU A 177 10.21 7.94 -21.24
CA GLU A 177 10.44 7.47 -22.61
C GLU A 177 9.11 7.07 -23.28
N PRO A 178 8.55 7.95 -24.13
CA PRO A 178 7.32 7.67 -24.86
C PRO A 178 7.43 6.40 -25.72
N GLY A 179 6.45 5.50 -25.60
CA GLY A 179 6.39 4.26 -26.40
C GLY A 179 7.22 3.09 -25.86
N ALA A 180 8.05 3.27 -24.81
CA ALA A 180 8.84 2.19 -24.23
C ALA A 180 7.99 1.02 -23.69
N MET A 181 6.72 1.27 -23.38
CA MET A 181 5.80 0.25 -22.89
C MET A 181 5.35 -0.74 -23.98
N ALA A 182 5.52 -0.42 -25.26
CA ALA A 182 5.10 -1.29 -26.36
C ALA A 182 5.78 -2.68 -26.30
N GLY A 183 7.04 -2.75 -25.89
CA GLY A 183 7.78 -4.01 -25.73
C GLY A 183 7.33 -4.88 -24.55
N ALA A 184 6.50 -4.33 -23.64
CA ALA A 184 6.01 -5.01 -22.44
C ALA A 184 4.49 -5.27 -22.46
N ILE A 185 3.80 -4.95 -23.56
CA ILE A 185 2.34 -5.13 -23.67
C ILE A 185 1.91 -6.59 -23.44
N TRP A 186 2.75 -7.55 -23.84
CA TRP A 186 2.51 -8.99 -23.70
C TRP A 186 2.25 -9.43 -22.26
N VAL A 187 2.74 -8.69 -21.25
CA VAL A 187 2.51 -8.98 -19.81
C VAL A 187 1.03 -8.84 -19.42
N PHE A 188 0.28 -8.01 -20.14
CA PHE A 188 -1.13 -7.73 -19.89
C PHE A 188 -2.08 -8.63 -20.70
N GLU A 189 -1.51 -9.46 -21.57
CA GLU A 189 -2.22 -10.34 -22.50
C GLU A 189 -2.11 -11.82 -22.10
N SER A 190 -2.98 -12.65 -22.66
CA SER A 190 -2.86 -14.10 -22.54
C SER A 190 -1.69 -14.60 -23.41
N PRO A 191 -0.85 -15.54 -22.94
CA PRO A 191 -1.00 -16.34 -21.72
C PRO A 191 -0.35 -15.73 -20.47
N ALA A 192 0.48 -14.70 -20.58
CA ALA A 192 1.28 -14.20 -19.47
C ALA A 192 0.43 -13.71 -18.28
N ARG A 193 -0.65 -12.97 -18.57
CA ARG A 193 -1.61 -12.52 -17.55
C ARG A 193 -2.28 -13.69 -16.84
N ASP A 194 -2.64 -14.73 -17.57
CA ASP A 194 -3.34 -15.90 -17.04
C ASP A 194 -2.40 -16.74 -16.15
N VAL A 195 -1.13 -16.84 -16.54
CA VAL A 195 -0.07 -17.45 -15.71
C VAL A 195 0.12 -16.65 -14.43
N LEU A 196 0.20 -15.31 -14.50
CA LEU A 196 0.34 -14.49 -13.30
C LEU A 196 -0.86 -14.66 -12.35
N TRP A 197 -2.07 -14.71 -12.90
CA TRP A 197 -3.28 -14.99 -12.14
C TRP A 197 -3.22 -16.37 -11.46
N GLY A 198 -2.83 -17.41 -12.20
CA GLY A 198 -2.68 -18.76 -11.67
C GLY A 198 -1.66 -18.84 -10.54
N VAL A 199 -0.51 -18.19 -10.70
CA VAL A 199 0.54 -18.09 -9.65
C VAL A 199 0.01 -17.37 -8.41
N TYR A 200 -0.68 -16.24 -8.60
CA TYR A 200 -1.27 -15.50 -7.49
C TYR A 200 -2.34 -16.31 -6.75
N LEU A 201 -3.24 -16.97 -7.49
CA LEU A 201 -4.29 -17.79 -6.91
C LEU A 201 -3.71 -18.98 -6.13
N LEU A 202 -2.68 -19.63 -6.67
CA LEU A 202 -1.98 -20.70 -5.97
C LEU A 202 -1.34 -20.18 -4.68
N ALA A 203 -0.68 -19.02 -4.71
CA ALA A 203 -0.11 -18.39 -3.53
C ALA A 203 -1.17 -18.03 -2.49
N LEU A 204 -2.32 -17.50 -2.92
CA LEU A 204 -3.46 -17.20 -2.06
C LEU A 204 -4.01 -18.47 -1.39
N LEU A 205 -4.28 -19.52 -2.15
CA LEU A 205 -4.77 -20.79 -1.62
C LEU A 205 -3.75 -21.45 -0.68
N ALA A 206 -2.46 -21.41 -1.03
CA ALA A 206 -1.39 -21.91 -0.18
C ALA A 206 -1.30 -21.12 1.13
N HIS A 207 -1.43 -19.80 1.08
CA HIS A 207 -1.43 -18.94 2.26
C HIS A 207 -2.60 -19.25 3.20
N LEU A 208 -3.83 -19.23 2.67
CA LEU A 208 -5.03 -19.48 3.47
C LEU A 208 -5.08 -20.93 3.99
N GLY A 209 -4.73 -21.91 3.15
CA GLY A 209 -4.70 -23.31 3.50
C GLY A 209 -3.61 -23.64 4.52
N TRP A 210 -2.39 -23.14 4.32
CA TRP A 210 -1.31 -23.34 5.31
C TRP A 210 -1.64 -22.63 6.63
N GLY A 211 -2.25 -21.44 6.59
CA GLY A 211 -2.76 -20.79 7.78
C GLY A 211 -3.80 -21.63 8.51
N TYR A 212 -4.80 -22.15 7.78
CA TYR A 212 -5.88 -22.96 8.33
C TYR A 212 -5.36 -24.23 9.02
N LEU A 213 -4.45 -24.96 8.36
CA LEU A 213 -3.84 -26.18 8.89
C LEU A 213 -2.98 -25.94 10.15
N ARG A 214 -2.58 -24.70 10.42
CA ARG A 214 -1.75 -24.31 11.58
C ARG A 214 -2.54 -23.55 12.63
N ALA A 215 -3.83 -23.31 12.40
CA ALA A 215 -4.69 -22.59 13.33
C ALA A 215 -5.23 -23.56 14.38
N ASP A 216 -5.13 -23.22 15.67
CA ASP A 216 -5.72 -24.01 16.77
C ASP A 216 -7.22 -23.67 16.96
N GLY A 217 -7.94 -23.47 15.84
CA GLY A 217 -9.32 -22.94 15.76
C GLY A 217 -9.43 -21.69 14.86
N PRO A 218 -10.65 -21.17 14.58
CA PRO A 218 -10.85 -20.06 13.64
C PRO A 218 -10.17 -18.74 14.06
N GLY A 219 -9.98 -18.51 15.37
CA GLY A 219 -9.18 -17.45 16.00
C GLY A 219 -8.69 -16.29 15.13
N SER A 220 -7.36 -16.11 15.06
CA SER A 220 -6.71 -15.07 14.24
C SER A 220 -6.71 -15.35 12.74
N TRP A 221 -7.00 -16.60 12.33
CA TRP A 221 -7.05 -17.00 10.93
C TRP A 221 -8.26 -16.43 10.19
N LEU A 222 -9.44 -16.44 10.82
CA LEU A 222 -10.68 -16.00 10.18
C LEU A 222 -10.64 -14.50 9.81
N PRO A 223 -10.20 -13.58 10.68
CA PRO A 223 -10.02 -12.17 10.31
C PRO A 223 -8.97 -11.98 9.21
N GLU A 224 -7.86 -12.73 9.23
CA GLU A 224 -6.84 -12.67 8.16
C GLU A 224 -7.41 -13.10 6.81
N ALA A 225 -8.12 -14.24 6.79
CA ALA A 225 -8.75 -14.76 5.59
C ALA A 225 -9.81 -13.79 5.07
N GLY A 226 -10.67 -13.28 5.95
CA GLY A 226 -11.71 -12.29 5.63
C GLY A 226 -11.12 -11.01 5.05
N GLU A 227 -10.07 -10.47 5.66
CA GLU A 227 -9.37 -9.29 5.14
C GLU A 227 -8.72 -9.53 3.78
N THR A 228 -8.08 -10.67 3.60
CA THR A 228 -7.38 -10.99 2.36
C THR A 228 -8.37 -11.18 1.22
N LEU A 229 -9.47 -11.90 1.46
CA LEU A 229 -10.54 -12.07 0.48
C LEU A 229 -11.28 -10.76 0.19
N LEU A 230 -11.48 -9.91 1.21
CA LEU A 230 -12.05 -8.57 1.03
C LEU A 230 -11.16 -7.70 0.12
N LEU A 231 -9.84 -7.73 0.31
CA LEU A 231 -8.91 -7.00 -0.56
C LEU A 231 -8.94 -7.54 -1.99
N VAL A 232 -8.94 -8.86 -2.18
CA VAL A 232 -9.07 -9.47 -3.52
C VAL A 232 -10.37 -9.04 -4.17
N ALA A 233 -11.51 -9.14 -3.49
CA ALA A 233 -12.81 -8.74 -4.03
C ALA A 233 -12.85 -7.22 -4.35
N PHE A 234 -12.33 -6.39 -3.45
CA PHE A 234 -12.27 -4.95 -3.62
C PHE A 234 -11.48 -4.57 -4.88
N PHE A 235 -10.26 -5.09 -5.04
CA PHE A 235 -9.42 -4.77 -6.19
C PHE A 235 -9.86 -5.43 -7.50
N ALA A 236 -10.65 -6.51 -7.43
CA ALA A 236 -11.26 -7.11 -8.61
C ALA A 236 -12.42 -6.26 -9.16
N VAL A 237 -13.15 -5.57 -8.28
CA VAL A 237 -14.41 -4.90 -8.64
C VAL A 237 -14.27 -3.38 -8.76
N VAL A 238 -13.49 -2.74 -7.87
CA VAL A 238 -13.34 -1.28 -7.84
C VAL A 238 -12.33 -0.84 -8.92
N PRO A 239 -12.63 0.20 -9.73
CA PRO A 239 -11.72 0.69 -10.76
C PRO A 239 -10.31 0.98 -10.22
N PRO A 240 -9.22 0.56 -10.90
CA PRO A 240 -7.87 0.54 -10.32
C PRO A 240 -7.37 1.86 -9.75
N ILE A 241 -7.59 2.98 -10.47
CA ILE A 241 -7.17 4.31 -10.02
C ILE A 241 -7.84 4.66 -8.68
N LEU A 242 -9.15 4.43 -8.60
CA LEU A 242 -9.90 4.69 -7.37
C LEU A 242 -9.52 3.69 -6.26
N ALA A 243 -9.37 2.41 -6.61
CA ALA A 243 -9.04 1.35 -5.66
C ALA A 243 -7.71 1.63 -4.94
N VAL A 244 -6.65 1.96 -5.69
CA VAL A 244 -5.34 2.33 -5.12
C VAL A 244 -5.45 3.65 -4.33
N GLY A 245 -6.19 4.62 -4.88
CA GLY A 245 -6.38 5.94 -4.25
C GLY A 245 -7.11 5.91 -2.92
N VAL A 246 -7.97 4.92 -2.72
CA VAL A 246 -8.67 4.67 -1.44
C VAL A 246 -7.87 3.74 -0.54
N TYR A 247 -7.16 2.76 -1.10
CA TYR A 247 -6.36 1.79 -0.34
C TYR A 247 -5.34 2.43 0.59
N PHE A 248 -4.44 3.27 0.08
CA PHE A 248 -3.40 3.82 0.95
C PHE A 248 -3.94 4.74 2.06
N PRO A 249 -4.88 5.66 1.78
CA PRO A 249 -5.50 6.53 2.78
C PRO A 249 -6.39 5.79 3.78
N CYS A 250 -7.27 4.93 3.32
CA CYS A 250 -8.40 4.43 4.10
C CYS A 250 -8.24 2.99 4.59
N TRP A 251 -7.34 2.21 3.97
CA TRP A 251 -6.94 0.90 4.49
C TRP A 251 -5.61 1.00 5.19
N TYR A 252 -4.55 1.37 4.46
CA TYR A 252 -3.20 1.33 4.98
C TYR A 252 -3.01 2.35 6.13
N ALA A 253 -3.17 3.65 5.88
CA ALA A 253 -2.87 4.69 6.87
C ALA A 253 -3.81 4.63 8.10
N THR A 254 -5.10 4.36 7.89
CA THR A 254 -6.07 4.13 8.96
C THR A 254 -5.63 2.98 9.87
N ARG A 255 -5.18 1.86 9.30
CA ARG A 255 -4.74 0.69 10.06
C ARG A 255 -3.38 0.85 10.73
N GLN A 256 -2.44 1.54 10.10
CA GLN A 256 -1.20 1.93 10.78
C GLN A 256 -1.48 2.85 11.97
N THR A 257 -2.49 3.72 11.86
CA THR A 257 -2.97 4.55 12.98
C THR A 257 -3.63 3.69 14.08
N ALA A 258 -4.38 2.65 13.70
CA ALA A 258 -4.93 1.67 14.64
C ALA A 258 -3.82 0.98 15.45
N ARG A 259 -2.76 0.54 14.77
CA ARG A 259 -1.56 -0.05 15.41
C ARG A 259 -0.92 0.90 16.43
N LEU A 260 -0.79 2.19 16.12
CA LEU A 260 -0.25 3.19 17.07
C LEU A 260 -1.16 3.42 18.29
N SER A 261 -2.42 3.04 18.18
CA SER A 261 -3.43 3.16 19.23
C SER A 261 -3.59 1.87 20.03
N ALA A 262 -2.93 0.77 19.64
CA ALA A 262 -3.06 -0.55 20.26
C ALA A 262 -2.62 -0.55 21.75
N ASP A 263 -1.69 0.33 22.14
CA ASP A 263 -1.26 0.48 23.54
C ASP A 263 -2.28 1.26 24.43
N GLY A 264 -3.54 1.38 24.01
CA GLY A 264 -4.60 2.06 24.77
C GLY A 264 -4.60 3.60 24.69
N ARG A 265 -3.85 4.19 23.76
CA ARG A 265 -3.86 5.66 23.54
C ARG A 265 -5.20 6.10 22.95
N SER A 266 -5.67 7.28 23.37
CA SER A 266 -6.89 7.85 22.78
C SER A 266 -6.69 8.21 21.30
N LEU A 267 -7.72 8.00 20.48
CA LEU A 267 -7.69 8.28 19.04
C LEU A 267 -7.29 9.74 18.77
N ARG A 268 -7.84 10.70 19.53
CA ARG A 268 -7.51 12.11 19.42
C ARG A 268 -6.03 12.38 19.62
N ALA A 269 -5.40 11.76 20.63
CA ALA A 269 -3.98 11.96 20.91
C ALA A 269 -3.10 11.39 19.78
N VAL A 270 -3.47 10.23 19.24
CA VAL A 270 -2.75 9.60 18.12
C VAL A 270 -2.88 10.44 16.86
N LEU A 271 -4.10 10.87 16.49
CA LEU A 271 -4.32 11.73 15.32
C LEU A 271 -3.58 13.07 15.44
N ALA A 272 -3.62 13.72 16.61
CA ALA A 272 -2.89 14.95 16.84
C ALA A 272 -1.36 14.77 16.78
N ARG A 273 -0.85 13.59 17.13
CA ARG A 273 0.57 13.23 16.98
C ARG A 273 0.93 13.00 15.52
N VAL A 274 0.09 12.27 14.77
CA VAL A 274 0.29 12.02 13.34
C VAL A 274 0.28 13.33 12.57
N ALA A 275 -0.76 14.15 12.75
CA ALA A 275 -0.91 15.43 12.06
C ALA A 275 0.28 16.36 12.30
N ARG A 276 0.69 16.58 13.56
CA ARG A 276 1.83 17.45 13.87
C ARG A 276 3.16 16.92 13.33
N GLY A 277 3.38 15.61 13.39
CA GLY A 277 4.60 15.00 12.87
C GLY A 277 4.64 14.93 11.34
N ALA A 278 3.49 15.04 10.67
CA ALA A 278 3.37 14.96 9.22
C ALA A 278 3.65 16.28 8.50
N VAL A 279 3.39 17.44 9.11
CA VAL A 279 3.37 18.74 8.39
C VAL A 279 4.69 19.02 7.65
N ALA A 280 5.82 19.01 8.36
CA ALA A 280 7.11 19.33 7.76
C ALA A 280 7.53 18.36 6.64
N PRO A 281 7.51 17.01 6.85
CA PRO A 281 7.85 16.08 5.76
C PRO A 281 6.83 16.11 4.62
N TRP A 282 5.56 16.42 4.88
CA TRP A 282 4.55 16.59 3.84
C TRP A 282 4.86 17.78 2.95
N LEU A 283 5.16 18.96 3.52
CA LEU A 283 5.57 20.14 2.76
C LEU A 283 6.84 19.87 1.96
N GLY A 284 7.83 19.20 2.57
CA GLY A 284 9.04 18.77 1.87
C GLY A 284 8.75 17.85 0.68
N ALA A 285 7.84 16.88 0.85
CA ALA A 285 7.42 15.99 -0.22
C ALA A 285 6.68 16.73 -1.35
N LEU A 286 5.86 17.74 -1.03
CA LEU A 286 5.21 18.58 -2.04
C LEU A 286 6.22 19.39 -2.84
N VAL A 287 7.25 19.93 -2.19
CA VAL A 287 8.36 20.63 -2.89
C VAL A 287 9.11 19.67 -3.80
N LEU A 288 9.41 18.45 -3.35
CA LEU A 288 10.07 17.43 -4.18
C LEU A 288 9.21 17.00 -5.36
N LEU A 289 7.89 16.83 -5.16
CA LEU A 289 6.94 16.52 -6.24
C LEU A 289 6.89 17.66 -7.27
N ALA A 290 6.84 18.92 -6.81
CA ALA A 290 6.89 20.08 -7.69
C ALA A 290 8.21 20.15 -8.46
N GLY A 291 9.34 19.89 -7.79
CA GLY A 291 10.66 19.81 -8.42
C GLY A 291 10.73 18.72 -9.49
N LEU A 292 10.18 17.53 -9.23
CA LEU A 292 10.08 16.45 -10.21
C LEU A 292 9.21 16.86 -11.41
N ALA A 293 8.07 17.53 -11.17
CA ALA A 293 7.19 18.00 -12.23
C ALA A 293 7.87 19.03 -13.15
N VAL A 294 8.69 19.93 -12.58
CA VAL A 294 9.46 20.94 -13.33
C VAL A 294 10.65 20.33 -14.07
N ALA A 295 11.24 19.25 -13.55
CA ALA A 295 12.38 18.57 -14.17
C ALA A 295 11.99 17.72 -15.39
N LEU A 296 10.70 17.38 -15.55
CA LEU A 296 10.23 16.64 -16.72
C LEU A 296 10.24 17.50 -17.99
N PRO A 297 10.48 16.91 -19.18
CA PRO A 297 10.43 17.65 -20.45
C PRO A 297 9.07 18.32 -20.70
N SER A 298 8.00 17.75 -20.16
CA SER A 298 6.65 18.29 -20.24
C SER A 298 5.85 17.90 -19.00
N ALA A 299 5.32 18.90 -18.31
CA ALA A 299 4.48 18.66 -17.14
C ALA A 299 3.13 18.05 -17.56
N PRO A 300 2.53 17.17 -16.72
CA PRO A 300 1.21 16.63 -17.00
C PRO A 300 0.13 17.71 -17.11
N THR A 301 -0.70 17.64 -18.16
CA THR A 301 -1.84 18.56 -18.36
C THR A 301 -3.19 17.94 -18.03
N THR A 302 -3.22 16.61 -17.83
CA THR A 302 -4.44 15.84 -17.54
C THR A 302 -4.39 15.26 -16.12
N PRO A 303 -5.55 15.07 -15.45
CA PRO A 303 -5.58 14.42 -14.13
C PRO A 303 -4.94 13.03 -14.11
N THR A 304 -5.07 12.25 -15.18
CA THR A 304 -4.44 10.93 -15.29
C THR A 304 -2.92 11.00 -15.46
N GLY A 305 -2.40 12.02 -16.16
CA GLY A 305 -0.96 12.28 -16.19
C GLY A 305 -0.43 12.67 -14.81
N TRP A 306 -1.19 13.45 -14.03
CA TRP A 306 -0.84 13.75 -12.64
C TRP A 306 -0.90 12.51 -11.73
N VAL A 307 -1.87 11.61 -11.94
CA VAL A 307 -1.89 10.29 -11.27
C VAL A 307 -0.61 9.52 -11.58
N ALA A 308 -0.17 9.48 -12.85
CA ALA A 308 1.05 8.77 -13.24
C ALA A 308 2.30 9.38 -12.58
N LEU A 309 2.49 10.70 -12.68
CA LEU A 309 3.60 11.40 -12.05
C LEU A 309 3.63 11.18 -10.53
N TYR A 310 2.47 11.33 -9.88
CA TYR A 310 2.35 11.11 -8.46
C TYR A 310 2.64 9.64 -8.10
N SER A 311 2.20 8.67 -8.90
CA SER A 311 2.44 7.24 -8.67
C SER A 311 3.93 6.89 -8.76
N VAL A 312 4.66 7.45 -9.73
CA VAL A 312 6.12 7.35 -9.80
C VAL A 312 6.76 7.97 -8.56
N PHE A 313 6.36 9.19 -8.21
CA PHE A 313 6.88 9.89 -7.05
C PHE A 313 6.71 9.09 -5.75
N VAL A 314 5.49 8.61 -5.46
CA VAL A 314 5.25 7.84 -4.23
C VAL A 314 5.96 6.49 -4.23
N ALA A 315 6.09 5.83 -5.39
CA ALA A 315 6.83 4.59 -5.50
C ALA A 315 8.32 4.81 -5.16
N VAL A 316 8.93 5.86 -5.72
CA VAL A 316 10.34 6.21 -5.47
C VAL A 316 10.60 6.50 -3.99
N ILE A 317 9.76 7.29 -3.32
CA ILE A 317 9.93 7.56 -1.88
C ILE A 317 9.51 6.38 -0.99
N ALA A 318 8.69 5.44 -1.49
CA ALA A 318 8.35 4.22 -0.76
C ALA A 318 9.51 3.21 -0.70
N VAL A 319 10.44 3.23 -1.68
CA VAL A 319 11.62 2.35 -1.68
C VAL A 319 12.40 2.41 -0.38
N PRO A 320 12.88 3.58 0.08
CA PRO A 320 13.59 3.64 1.35
C PRO A 320 12.70 3.34 2.57
N HIS A 321 11.39 3.60 2.52
CA HIS A 321 10.49 3.17 3.60
C HIS A 321 10.51 1.66 3.79
N VAL A 322 10.49 0.89 2.70
CA VAL A 322 10.54 -0.57 2.77
C VAL A 322 11.97 -1.04 3.04
N LEU A 323 12.98 -0.58 2.31
CA LEU A 323 14.33 -1.13 2.46
C LEU A 323 15.00 -0.69 3.78
N VAL A 324 14.95 0.60 4.10
CA VAL A 324 15.57 1.12 5.33
C VAL A 324 14.68 0.81 6.53
N GLY A 325 13.39 1.13 6.42
CA GLY A 325 12.42 0.98 7.50
C GLY A 325 12.07 -0.47 7.88
N SER A 326 12.37 -1.45 7.01
CA SER A 326 12.11 -2.87 7.29
C SER A 326 13.36 -3.72 7.48
N TRP A 327 14.38 -3.53 6.64
CA TRP A 327 15.49 -4.49 6.56
C TRP A 327 16.78 -4.00 7.19
N LEU A 328 17.07 -2.69 7.09
CA LEU A 328 18.26 -2.10 7.72
C LEU A 328 18.02 -1.75 9.20
N ASP A 329 16.77 -1.55 9.60
CA ASP A 329 16.42 -1.09 10.94
C ASP A 329 15.59 -2.12 11.72
N ARG A 330 16.22 -3.26 12.02
CA ARG A 330 15.56 -4.41 12.67
C ARG A 330 15.15 -4.18 14.12
N GLN A 331 15.54 -3.07 14.75
CA GLN A 331 15.26 -2.78 16.17
C GLN A 331 14.21 -1.68 16.38
N ARG A 332 14.07 -0.73 15.45
CA ARG A 332 13.16 0.43 15.59
C ARG A 332 12.54 0.90 14.26
N GLY A 333 12.54 0.05 13.24
CA GLY A 333 11.94 0.33 11.93
C GLY A 333 10.42 0.54 11.98
N ILE A 334 9.79 0.92 10.86
CA ILE A 334 8.32 1.18 10.78
C ILE A 334 7.46 -0.04 11.11
N TRP A 335 8.08 -1.20 11.26
CA TRP A 335 7.45 -2.49 11.49
C TRP A 335 7.79 -3.13 12.84
N THR A 336 8.74 -2.56 13.59
CA THR A 336 9.08 -3.06 14.92
C THR A 336 8.19 -2.37 15.95
N THR A 337 7.47 -3.14 16.74
CA THR A 337 6.82 -2.71 17.99
C THR A 337 7.85 -2.47 19.09
#